data_AF-A0A0Y0RFD8-F1
#
_entry.id   AF-A0A0Y0RFD8-F1
#
_cell.length_a   1.000
_cell.length_b   1.000
_cell.length_c   1.000
_cell.angle_alpha   90.00
_cell.angle_beta   90.00
_cell.angle_gamma   90.00
#
_symmetry.space_group_name_H-M   'P 1'
#
loop_
_entity.id
_entity.type
_entity.pdbx_description
1 polymer ?
#
loop_
_entity_poly.entity_id
_entity_poly.type
_entity_poly.pdbx_seq_one_letter_code
_entity_poly.pdbx_strand_id
1 'polypeptide(L)'
;NYRSLQYHFTAVSAPAAGTPAFWVSGWLGPQQYLSYNNLRAQAEPYGAWVWESQVSWYWEKETMDLRNQETLFLEALQALGE
;
A
#
# COMPACT_ATOMS: atom_id res chain seq x y z
N ASN A 1 20.02 13.98 -12.27
CA ASN A 1 19.30 12.70 -12.03
C ASN A 1 18.22 12.94 -10.99
N TYR A 2 17.01 13.27 -11.43
CA TYR A 2 15.85 13.36 -10.55
C TYR A 2 15.40 11.94 -10.19
N ARG A 3 15.27 11.64 -8.90
CA ARG A 3 14.68 10.40 -8.40
C ARG A 3 13.46 10.79 -7.58
N SER A 4 12.34 10.13 -7.82
CA SER A 4 11.11 10.33 -7.05
C SER A 4 10.65 9.00 -6.46
N LEU A 5 10.22 9.05 -5.21
CA LEU A 5 9.53 7.98 -4.51
C LEU A 5 8.14 8.52 -4.14
N GLN A 6 7.10 7.79 -4.51
CA GLN A 6 5.71 8.18 -4.29
C GLN A 6 4.95 7.02 -3.69
N TYR A 7 4.05 7.30 -2.75
CA TYR A 7 3.11 6.34 -2.21
C TYR A 7 1.71 6.91 -2.37
N HIS A 8 0.83 6.15 -3.03
CA HIS A 8 -0.57 6.50 -3.17
C HIS A 8 -1.39 5.62 -2.23
N PHE A 9 -1.99 6.24 -1.23
CA PHE A 9 -2.89 5.62 -0.28
C PHE A 9 -4.32 5.86 -0.73
N THR A 10 -5.16 4.85 -0.68
CA THR A 10 -6.59 5.00 -0.97
C THR A 10 -7.41 4.23 0.04
N ALA A 11 -8.41 4.90 0.60
CA ALA A 11 -9.40 4.35 1.51
C ALA A 11 -10.81 4.59 0.94
N VAL A 12 -11.68 3.59 1.04
CA VAL A 12 -13.05 3.61 0.53
C VAL A 12 -13.99 3.11 1.61
N SER A 13 -15.03 3.90 1.92
CA SER A 13 -15.95 3.62 3.03
C SER A 13 -16.94 2.50 2.74
N ALA A 14 -17.35 2.35 1.49
CA ALA A 14 -18.28 1.32 1.02
C ALA A 14 -17.73 0.61 -0.22
N PRO A 15 -16.69 -0.25 -0.08
CA PRO A 15 -16.15 -1.00 -1.19
C PRO A 15 -17.16 -2.04 -1.69
N ALA A 16 -17.14 -2.32 -2.99
CA ALA A 16 -17.91 -3.43 -3.55
C ALA A 16 -17.41 -4.78 -3.00
N ALA A 17 -18.27 -5.80 -2.98
CA ALA A 17 -17.89 -7.13 -2.54
C ALA A 17 -16.65 -7.64 -3.30
N GLY A 18 -15.63 -8.06 -2.55
CA GLY A 18 -14.35 -8.53 -3.11
C GLY A 18 -13.36 -7.44 -3.49
N THR A 19 -13.68 -6.15 -3.30
CA THR A 19 -12.73 -5.05 -3.45
C THR A 19 -12.18 -4.61 -2.09
N PRO A 20 -10.90 -4.21 -2.00
CA PRO A 20 -10.31 -3.76 -0.74
C PRO A 20 -10.92 -2.42 -0.30
N ALA A 21 -11.11 -2.26 1.00
CA ALA A 21 -11.46 -0.96 1.60
C ALA A 21 -10.24 -0.03 1.65
N PHE A 22 -9.02 -0.59 1.60
CA PHE A 22 -7.79 0.17 1.62
C PHE A 22 -6.69 -0.51 0.81
N TRP A 23 -5.94 0.28 0.04
CA TRP A 23 -4.78 -0.19 -0.71
C TRP A 23 -3.73 0.89 -0.90
N VAL A 24 -2.50 0.44 -1.16
CA VAL A 24 -1.34 1.31 -1.38
C VAL A 24 -0.55 0.85 -2.59
N SER A 25 -0.15 1.82 -3.42
CA SER A 25 0.81 1.59 -4.50
C SER A 25 2.05 2.48 -4.29
N GLY A 26 3.23 1.87 -4.31
CA GLY A 26 4.51 2.56 -4.21
C GLY A 26 5.21 2.64 -5.57
N TRP A 27 5.74 3.82 -5.92
CA TRP A 27 6.29 4.13 -7.23
C TRP A 27 7.70 4.72 -7.15
N LEU A 28 8.61 4.18 -7.95
CA LEU A 28 9.95 4.71 -8.21
C LEU A 28 9.98 5.32 -9.61
N GLY A 29 9.89 6.65 -9.67
CA GLY A 29 9.62 7.34 -10.93
C GLY A 29 8.28 6.85 -11.53
N PRO A 30 8.25 6.42 -12.80
CA PRO A 30 7.03 5.91 -13.43
C PRO A 30 6.75 4.42 -13.14
N GLN A 31 7.59 3.74 -12.37
CA GLN A 31 7.49 2.29 -12.18
C GLN A 31 6.95 1.96 -10.79
N GLN A 32 5.81 1.28 -10.73
CA GLN A 32 5.31 0.71 -9.48
C GLN A 32 6.24 -0.42 -9.02
N TYR A 33 6.60 -0.41 -7.74
CA TYR A 33 7.45 -1.43 -7.14
C TYR A 33 6.79 -2.12 -5.93
N LEU A 34 5.79 -1.49 -5.31
CA LEU A 34 5.12 -1.99 -4.12
C LEU A 34 3.61 -2.03 -4.33
N SER A 35 2.98 -3.09 -3.84
CA SER A 35 1.54 -3.22 -3.72
C SER A 35 1.18 -3.70 -2.32
N TYR A 36 0.12 -3.12 -1.75
CA TYR A 36 -0.52 -3.55 -0.51
C TYR A 36 -2.03 -3.39 -0.66
N ASN A 37 -2.80 -4.32 -0.10
CA ASN A 37 -4.23 -4.13 0.12
C ASN A 37 -4.69 -4.87 1.37
N ASN A 38 -5.80 -4.44 1.94
CA ASN A 38 -6.30 -5.00 3.20
C ASN A 38 -7.03 -6.35 3.08
N LEU A 39 -7.15 -6.93 1.89
CA LEU A 39 -7.64 -8.30 1.74
C LEU A 39 -6.55 -9.33 2.11
N ARG A 40 -5.28 -9.01 1.81
CA ARG A 40 -4.12 -9.82 2.19
C ARG A 40 -3.34 -9.23 3.36
N ALA A 41 -3.42 -7.92 3.55
CA ALA A 41 -2.70 -7.14 4.55
C ALA A 41 -1.19 -7.43 4.54
N GLN A 42 -0.57 -7.51 3.36
CA GLN A 42 0.84 -7.76 3.16
C GLN A 42 1.39 -6.84 2.06
N ALA A 43 2.56 -6.25 2.31
CA ALA A 43 3.30 -5.49 1.32
C ALA A 43 4.12 -6.45 0.45
N GLU A 44 4.01 -6.32 -0.86
CA GLU A 44 4.65 -7.22 -1.82
C GLU A 44 5.33 -6.43 -2.96
N PRO A 45 6.42 -6.97 -3.54
CA PRO A 45 6.99 -6.42 -4.76
C PRO A 45 5.98 -6.50 -5.91
N TYR A 46 6.05 -5.53 -6.83
CA TYR A 46 5.15 -5.43 -7.97
C TYR A 46 5.89 -5.33 -9.30
N GLY A 47 5.30 -5.91 -10.36
CA GLY A 47 5.82 -5.84 -11.72
C GLY A 47 7.21 -6.47 -11.85
N ALA A 48 8.13 -5.77 -12.50
CA ALA A 48 9.50 -6.26 -12.73
C ALA A 48 10.28 -6.51 -11.41
N TRP A 49 9.92 -5.79 -10.34
CA TRP A 49 10.58 -5.89 -9.04
C TRP A 49 10.42 -7.25 -8.37
N VAL A 50 9.43 -8.06 -8.77
CA VAL A 50 9.26 -9.44 -8.29
C VAL A 50 10.48 -10.31 -8.59
N TRP A 51 11.23 -9.99 -9.66
CA TRP A 51 12.40 -10.77 -10.09
C TRP A 51 13.72 -10.25 -9.51
N GLU A 52 13.71 -9.11 -8.83
CA GLU A 52 14.88 -8.52 -8.21
C GLU A 52 15.18 -9.17 -6.86
N SER A 53 16.41 -9.04 -6.35
CA SER A 53 16.76 -9.54 -5.03
C SER A 53 15.96 -8.83 -3.94
N GLN A 54 15.10 -9.57 -3.24
CA GLN A 54 14.28 -9.04 -2.15
C GLN A 54 14.95 -9.23 -0.80
N VAL A 55 14.73 -8.28 0.10
CA VAL A 55 15.25 -8.33 1.46
C VAL A 55 14.09 -8.51 2.43
N SER A 56 14.03 -9.65 3.15
CA SER A 56 12.86 -10.03 3.97
C SER A 56 12.47 -8.97 5.00
N TRP A 57 13.46 -8.44 5.73
CA TRP A 57 13.21 -7.45 6.79
C TRP A 57 12.54 -6.18 6.26
N TYR A 58 12.80 -5.79 5.01
CA TYR A 58 12.19 -4.61 4.40
C TYR A 58 10.68 -4.82 4.21
N TRP A 59 10.28 -5.96 3.65
CA TRP A 59 8.87 -6.28 3.41
C TRP A 59 8.09 -6.53 4.70
N GLU A 60 8.72 -7.11 5.71
CA GLU A 60 8.15 -7.25 7.05
C GLU A 60 7.87 -5.87 7.67
N LYS A 61 8.83 -4.94 7.56
CA LYS A 61 8.68 -3.57 8.03
C LYS A 61 7.59 -2.81 7.26
N GLU A 62 7.62 -2.83 5.93
CA GLU A 62 6.61 -2.18 5.09
C GLU A 62 5.21 -2.73 5.39
N THR A 63 5.08 -4.05 5.59
CA THR A 63 3.80 -4.66 5.96
C THR A 63 3.27 -4.12 7.30
N MET A 64 4.13 -4.04 8.31
CA MET A 64 3.74 -3.49 9.62
C MET A 64 3.34 -2.02 9.52
N ASP A 65 4.13 -1.21 8.82
CA ASP A 65 3.88 0.23 8.69
C ASP A 65 2.58 0.49 7.89
N LEU A 66 2.31 -0.27 6.82
CA LEU A 66 1.10 -0.12 6.00
C LEU A 66 -0.17 -0.62 6.70
N ARG A 67 -0.09 -1.62 7.58
CA ARG A 67 -1.21 -1.99 8.46
C ARG A 67 -1.57 -0.87 9.43
N ASN A 68 -0.57 -0.17 9.97
CA ASN A 68 -0.82 0.98 10.82
C ASN A 68 -1.46 2.13 10.03
N GLN A 69 -0.99 2.39 8.81
CA GLN A 69 -1.61 3.40 7.92
C GLN A 69 -3.04 3.03 7.52
N GLU A 70 -3.31 1.75 7.27
CA GLU A 70 -4.66 1.27 6.99
C GLU A 70 -5.64 1.66 8.10
N THR A 71 -5.32 1.34 9.36
CA THR A 71 -6.15 1.70 10.50
C THR A 71 -6.40 3.21 10.55
N LEU A 72 -5.33 4.00 10.46
CA LEU A 72 -5.42 5.47 10.52
C LEU A 72 -6.28 6.06 9.39
N PHE A 73 -6.15 5.54 8.17
CA PHE A 73 -6.92 6.04 7.03
C PHE A 73 -8.40 5.66 7.10
N LEU A 74 -8.72 4.44 7.57
CA LEU A 74 -10.10 4.02 7.74
C LEU A 74 -10.79 4.77 8.89
N GLU A 75 -10.08 4.99 10.00
CA GLU A 75 -10.56 5.84 11.11
C GLU A 75 -10.75 7.30 10.66
N ALA A 76 -9.79 7.86 9.92
CA ALA A 76 -9.91 9.22 9.39
C ALA A 76 -11.06 9.34 8.39
N LEU A 77 -11.26 8.34 7.53
CA LEU A 77 -12.37 8.33 6.58
C LEU A 77 -13.73 8.28 7.29
N GLN A 78 -13.83 7.57 8.41
CA GLN A 78 -15.03 7.61 9.25
C GLN A 78 -15.22 8.98 9.89
N ALA A 79 -14.17 9.55 10.50
CA ALA A 79 -14.24 10.83 11.20
C ALA A 79 -14.51 12.04 10.28
N LEU A 80 -14.04 11.99 9.03
CA LEU A 80 -14.23 13.05 8.03
C LEU A 80 -15.50 12.85 7.18
N GLY A 81 -16.15 11.68 7.29
CA GLY A 81 -17.38 11.36 6.59
C GLY A 81 -18.66 11.73 7.35
N GLU A 82 -18.54 12.20 8.59
CA GLU A 82 -19.59 12.86 9.38
C GLU A 82 -19.82 14.31 8.92
#